data_AF-A0A953PH50-F1
#
_entry.id   AF-A0A953PH50-F1
#
_cell.length_a   1.000
_cell.length_b   1.000
_cell.length_c   1.000
_cell.angle_alpha   90.00
_cell.angle_beta   90.00
_cell.angle_gamma   90.00
#
_symmetry.space_group_name_H-M   'P 1'
#
loop_
_entity.id
_entity.type
_entity.pdbx_description
1 polymer ?
#
loop_
_entity_poly.entity_id
_entity_poly.type
_entity_poly.pdbx_seq_one_letter_code
_entity_poly.pdbx_strand_id
1 'polypeptide(L)'
;MAASTASRRTLFEVRCDRGAQIARTLGFSAATAQAIRCMDEHWDGGGYPDGMQRGEIPLLARIIGLAQVAEIFASEEGPARAAAVVRQRTGSWFDPELAAAFRSVAGDRELWDACASPSLDDTVAAVEPEGREIAADEKRLDDIAVAFAWVIDAKSPFTYHHSERVADFAVGIARALGLDDRETVRLRRGALLHDIGKLSVPNRILDKPGKLTPREWEIVKLHPYYTYQILERVPVFGELAFDASAHHERLDGRGYYRNLPAASLSPSARILCVADQLDALSADRPYRGKLPAERVIAIMREERGTGLWPDAVDAAEGLVN
;
A
#
# COMPACT_ATOMS: atom_id res chain seq x y z
N MET A 1 -15.55 -14.24 17.02
CA MET A 1 -14.90 -15.57 17.16
C MET A 1 -13.43 -15.33 17.42
N ALA A 2 -12.91 -15.78 18.57
CA ALA A 2 -11.50 -15.60 18.90
C ALA A 2 -10.65 -16.57 18.05
N ALA A 3 -9.79 -16.04 17.19
CA ALA A 3 -8.81 -16.86 16.47
C ALA A 3 -7.92 -17.60 17.48
N SER A 4 -7.68 -18.90 17.24
CA SER A 4 -6.78 -19.73 18.03
C SER A 4 -5.36 -19.15 18.04
N THR A 5 -4.57 -19.42 19.08
CA THR A 5 -3.18 -18.93 19.19
C THR A 5 -2.33 -19.32 17.98
N ALA A 6 -2.58 -20.50 17.40
CA ALA A 6 -1.93 -20.96 16.16
C ALA A 6 -2.34 -20.10 14.94
N SER A 7 -3.62 -19.77 14.80
CA SER A 7 -4.11 -18.91 13.71
C SER A 7 -3.57 -17.48 13.82
N ARG A 8 -3.35 -16.97 15.04
CA ARG A 8 -2.70 -15.66 15.24
C ARG A 8 -1.23 -15.71 14.84
N ARG A 9 -0.48 -16.75 15.26
CA ARG A 9 0.95 -16.90 14.94
C ARG A 9 1.20 -16.90 13.44
N THR A 10 0.40 -17.64 12.67
CA THR A 10 0.51 -17.67 11.20
C THR A 10 0.23 -16.30 10.56
N LEU A 11 -0.72 -15.52 11.08
CA LEU A 11 -0.99 -14.17 10.58
C LEU A 11 0.18 -13.22 10.83
N PHE A 12 0.81 -13.29 12.02
CA PHE A 12 2.00 -12.50 12.33
C PHE A 12 3.19 -12.90 11.45
N GLU A 13 3.43 -14.19 11.28
CA GLU A 13 4.50 -14.72 10.43
C GLU A 13 4.38 -14.21 8.98
N VAL A 14 3.20 -14.34 8.37
CA VAL A 14 2.94 -13.85 7.01
C VAL A 14 3.18 -12.34 6.91
N ARG A 15 2.71 -11.55 7.89
CA ARG A 15 2.92 -10.11 7.92
C ARG A 15 4.42 -9.75 8.01
N CYS A 16 5.12 -10.37 8.95
CA CYS A 16 6.54 -10.13 9.22
C CYS A 16 7.41 -10.49 8.02
N ASP A 17 7.18 -11.66 7.40
CA ASP A 17 7.92 -12.12 6.22
C ASP A 17 7.64 -11.21 5.01
N ARG A 18 6.39 -10.79 4.82
CA ARG A 18 6.03 -9.89 3.72
C ARG A 18 6.68 -8.52 3.88
N GLY A 19 6.66 -7.94 5.08
CA GLY A 19 7.33 -6.67 5.37
C GLY A 19 8.84 -6.74 5.09
N ALA A 20 9.50 -7.83 5.50
CA ALA A 20 10.92 -8.04 5.23
C ALA A 20 11.21 -8.22 3.73
N GLN A 21 10.35 -8.93 2.99
CA GLN A 21 10.48 -9.09 1.54
C GLN A 21 10.35 -7.75 0.81
N ILE A 22 9.40 -6.90 1.22
CA ILE A 22 9.21 -5.56 0.67
C ILE A 22 10.48 -4.72 0.90
N ALA A 23 11.03 -4.73 2.12
CA ALA A 23 12.25 -3.98 2.42
C ALA A 23 13.44 -4.41 1.53
N ARG A 24 13.61 -5.71 1.30
CA ARG A 24 14.66 -6.21 0.38
C ARG A 24 14.43 -5.75 -1.06
N THR A 25 13.17 -5.74 -1.51
CA THR A 25 12.79 -5.31 -2.87
C THR A 25 13.09 -3.83 -3.09
N LEU A 26 12.91 -3.02 -2.05
CA LEU A 26 13.26 -1.59 -2.03
C LEU A 26 14.78 -1.34 -1.94
N GLY A 27 15.60 -2.38 -1.84
CA GLY A 27 17.06 -2.27 -1.77
C GLY A 27 17.61 -1.96 -0.38
N PHE A 28 16.80 -2.10 0.68
CA PHE A 28 17.30 -1.96 2.04
C PHE A 28 18.21 -3.13 2.44
N SER A 29 19.07 -2.88 3.42
CA SER A 29 20.02 -3.86 3.93
C SER A 29 19.33 -5.10 4.50
N ALA A 30 20.05 -6.23 4.53
CA ALA A 30 19.58 -7.45 5.19
C ALA A 30 19.26 -7.20 6.68
N ALA A 31 20.02 -6.33 7.35
CA ALA A 31 19.77 -5.94 8.74
C ALA A 31 18.44 -5.19 8.89
N THR A 32 18.12 -4.28 7.98
CA THR A 32 16.84 -3.56 7.96
C THR A 32 15.67 -4.53 7.74
N ALA A 33 15.79 -5.43 6.76
CA ALA A 33 14.75 -6.42 6.48
C ALA A 33 14.53 -7.36 7.68
N GLN A 34 15.61 -7.79 8.35
CA GLN A 34 15.51 -8.60 9.55
C GLN A 34 14.88 -7.83 10.72
N ALA A 35 15.20 -6.53 10.86
CA ALA A 35 14.61 -5.68 11.89
C ALA A 35 13.09 -5.60 11.75
N ILE A 36 12.60 -5.40 10.52
CA ILE A 36 11.17 -5.36 10.20
C ILE A 36 10.50 -6.70 10.50
N ARG A 37 11.13 -7.83 10.14
CA ARG A 37 10.57 -9.16 10.43
C ARG A 37 10.37 -9.41 11.93
N CYS A 38 11.34 -8.99 12.73
CA CYS A 38 11.41 -9.31 14.16
C CYS A 38 10.86 -8.21 15.08
N MET A 39 10.22 -7.17 14.55
CA MET A 39 9.83 -5.99 15.34
C MET A 39 8.81 -6.27 16.45
N ASP A 40 8.04 -7.37 16.34
CA ASP A 40 7.05 -7.81 17.33
C ASP A 40 7.57 -8.97 18.21
N GLU A 41 8.86 -9.29 18.14
CA GLU A 41 9.49 -10.17 19.11
C GLU A 41 9.61 -9.44 20.46
N HIS A 42 9.43 -10.16 21.56
CA HIS A 42 9.47 -9.61 22.91
C HIS A 42 10.67 -10.15 23.67
N TRP A 43 11.27 -9.31 24.51
CA TRP A 43 12.48 -9.64 25.26
C TRP A 43 12.42 -10.97 26.04
N ASP A 44 11.24 -11.35 26.54
CA ASP A 44 10.96 -12.58 27.29
C ASP A 44 10.60 -13.81 26.43
N GLY A 45 10.53 -13.67 25.10
CA GLY A 45 10.12 -14.74 24.18
C GLY A 45 8.62 -14.89 23.97
N GLY A 46 7.81 -14.00 24.55
CA GLY A 46 6.36 -13.98 24.34
C GLY A 46 5.91 -13.33 23.03
N GLY A 47 6.86 -12.89 22.20
CA GLY A 47 6.63 -12.22 20.92
C GLY A 47 6.51 -13.18 19.73
N TYR A 48 6.34 -12.59 18.55
CA TYR A 48 6.13 -13.31 17.29
C TYR A 48 7.09 -12.78 16.22
N PRO A 49 7.41 -13.55 15.17
CA PRO A 49 6.84 -14.87 14.83
C PRO A 49 7.55 -16.09 15.43
N ASP A 50 8.83 -15.97 15.79
CA ASP A 50 9.68 -17.09 16.14
C ASP A 50 9.74 -17.32 17.66
N GLY A 51 9.45 -16.29 18.47
CA GLY A 51 9.57 -16.34 19.93
C GLY A 51 11.01 -16.15 20.38
N MET A 52 11.75 -15.30 19.65
CA MET A 52 13.15 -14.96 19.94
C MET A 52 13.26 -14.28 21.30
N GLN A 53 14.38 -14.49 21.99
CA GLN A 53 14.60 -13.95 23.33
C GLN A 53 15.85 -13.11 23.40
N ARG A 54 15.76 -12.00 24.15
CA ARG A 54 16.93 -11.22 24.57
C ARG A 54 17.81 -10.80 23.37
N GLY A 55 19.08 -11.24 23.37
CA GLY A 55 20.06 -10.94 22.34
C GLY A 55 19.84 -11.65 21.00
N GLU A 56 18.95 -12.66 20.94
CA GLU A 56 18.54 -13.28 19.67
C GLU A 56 17.75 -12.29 18.80
N ILE A 57 17.05 -11.34 19.44
CA ILE A 57 16.32 -10.29 18.75
C ILE A 57 17.32 -9.26 18.21
N PRO A 58 17.31 -8.94 16.89
CA PRO A 58 18.16 -7.91 16.33
C PRO A 58 18.01 -6.57 17.07
N LEU A 59 19.11 -5.85 17.28
CA LEU A 59 19.09 -4.57 18.00
C LEU A 59 18.10 -3.57 17.37
N LEU A 60 18.10 -3.46 16.04
CA LEU A 60 17.20 -2.57 15.31
C LEU A 60 15.72 -2.94 15.53
N ALA A 61 15.38 -4.24 15.59
CA ALA A 61 14.02 -4.69 15.90
C ALA A 61 13.61 -4.27 17.32
N ARG A 62 14.50 -4.43 18.30
CA ARG A 62 14.25 -4.01 19.70
C ARG A 62 14.05 -2.50 19.82
N ILE A 63 14.83 -1.69 19.09
CA ILE A 63 14.70 -0.23 19.06
C ILE A 63 13.34 0.16 18.45
N ILE A 64 13.00 -0.37 17.27
CA ILE A 64 11.75 -0.03 16.57
C ILE A 64 10.53 -0.49 17.38
N GLY A 65 10.55 -1.71 17.93
CA GLY A 65 9.44 -2.22 18.75
C GLY A 65 9.17 -1.37 19.99
N LEU A 66 10.23 -0.87 20.65
CA LEU A 66 10.08 0.08 21.77
C LEU A 66 9.53 1.43 21.28
N ALA A 67 10.12 2.00 20.23
CA ALA A 67 9.74 3.30 19.69
C ALA A 67 8.28 3.32 19.24
N GLN A 68 7.81 2.27 18.55
CA GLN A 68 6.43 2.13 18.07
C GLN A 68 5.43 2.14 19.24
N VAL A 69 5.70 1.40 20.31
CA VAL A 69 4.80 1.40 21.47
C VAL A 69 4.85 2.74 22.19
N ALA A 70 6.02 3.33 22.36
CA ALA A 70 6.17 4.63 23.00
C ALA A 70 5.41 5.73 22.24
N GLU A 71 5.51 5.76 20.91
CA GLU A 71 4.83 6.74 20.06
C GLU A 71 3.30 6.65 20.20
N ILE A 72 2.73 5.44 20.13
CA ILE A 72 1.28 5.24 20.27
C ILE A 72 0.78 5.85 21.59
N PHE A 73 1.38 5.49 22.72
CA PHE A 73 0.96 6.01 24.03
C PHE A 73 1.28 7.50 24.21
N ALA A 74 2.33 8.01 23.56
CA ALA A 74 2.64 9.44 23.58
C ALA A 74 1.61 10.26 22.79
N SER A 75 1.16 9.77 21.63
CA SER A 75 0.16 10.44 20.79
C SER A 75 -1.23 10.52 21.45
N GLU A 76 -1.59 9.52 22.26
CA GLU A 76 -2.91 9.43 22.90
C GLU A 76 -2.95 10.09 24.28
N GLU A 77 -1.90 9.90 25.09
CA GLU A 77 -1.88 10.25 26.52
C GLU A 77 -0.65 11.08 26.94
N GLY A 78 0.26 11.37 26.01
CA GLY A 78 1.46 12.19 26.23
C GLY A 78 2.72 11.42 26.66
N PRO A 79 3.91 12.07 26.61
CA PRO A 79 5.21 11.44 26.84
C PRO A 79 5.37 10.73 28.19
N ALA A 80 4.77 11.27 29.25
CA ALA A 80 4.82 10.67 30.58
C ALA A 80 4.15 9.29 30.61
N ARG A 81 3.06 9.10 29.84
CA ARG A 81 2.40 7.80 29.72
C ARG A 81 3.28 6.80 28.98
N ALA A 82 3.87 7.20 27.86
CA ALA A 82 4.81 6.38 27.10
C ALA A 82 5.95 5.88 28.01
N ALA A 83 6.56 6.77 28.79
CA ALA A 83 7.60 6.41 29.76
C ALA A 83 7.12 5.41 30.83
N ALA A 84 5.91 5.59 31.34
CA ALA A 84 5.32 4.66 32.31
C ALA A 84 5.10 3.26 31.69
N VAL A 85 4.62 3.18 30.43
CA VAL A 85 4.41 1.92 29.71
C VAL A 85 5.74 1.22 29.43
N VAL A 86 6.74 1.94 28.92
CA VAL A 86 8.08 1.39 28.67
C VAL A 86 8.67 0.81 29.96
N ARG A 87 8.58 1.55 31.08
CA ARG A 87 9.03 1.06 32.40
C ARG A 87 8.27 -0.19 32.84
N GLN A 88 6.95 -0.22 32.68
CA GLN A 88 6.13 -1.36 33.10
C GLN A 88 6.45 -2.64 32.32
N ARG A 89 6.82 -2.52 31.04
CA ARG A 89 7.12 -3.66 30.16
C ARG A 89 8.61 -3.95 30.00
N THR A 90 9.46 -3.29 30.79
CA THR A 90 10.89 -3.55 30.80
C THR A 90 11.17 -4.96 31.32
N GLY A 91 11.99 -5.73 30.58
CA GLY A 91 12.33 -7.11 30.92
C GLY A 91 11.30 -8.14 30.48
N SER A 92 10.12 -7.73 29.99
CA SER A 92 9.14 -8.59 29.33
C SER A 92 9.11 -8.32 27.83
N TRP A 93 8.61 -7.14 27.42
CA TRP A 93 8.58 -6.76 26.01
C TRP A 93 9.89 -6.10 25.59
N PHE A 94 10.42 -5.23 26.46
CA PHE A 94 11.53 -4.37 26.12
C PHE A 94 12.84 -4.77 26.78
N ASP A 95 13.91 -4.64 26.00
CA ASP A 95 15.29 -4.71 26.46
C ASP A 95 15.54 -3.67 27.60
N PRO A 96 16.02 -4.09 28.78
CA PRO A 96 16.33 -3.18 29.88
C PRO A 96 17.34 -2.08 29.55
N GLU A 97 18.31 -2.32 28.67
CA GLU A 97 19.30 -1.32 28.27
C GLU A 97 18.66 -0.25 27.38
N LEU A 98 17.82 -0.66 26.43
CA LEU A 98 17.08 0.28 25.58
C LEU A 98 16.02 1.05 26.37
N ALA A 99 15.33 0.41 27.32
CA ALA A 99 14.43 1.10 28.22
C ALA A 99 15.19 2.14 29.09
N ALA A 100 16.46 1.89 29.42
CA ALA A 100 17.31 2.87 30.09
C ALA A 100 17.69 4.04 29.18
N ALA A 101 18.07 3.77 27.93
CA ALA A 101 18.32 4.80 26.93
C ALA A 101 17.06 5.63 26.66
N PHE A 102 15.89 5.01 26.54
CA PHE A 102 14.63 5.73 26.36
C PHE A 102 14.34 6.70 27.51
N ARG A 103 14.69 6.36 28.75
CA ARG A 103 14.51 7.27 29.90
C ARG A 103 15.29 8.58 29.75
N SER A 104 16.43 8.59 29.05
CA SER A 104 17.19 9.83 28.86
C SER A 104 16.51 10.79 27.89
N VAL A 105 15.66 10.28 26.98
CA VAL A 105 14.90 11.09 26.01
C VAL A 105 13.43 11.27 26.39
N ALA A 106 12.91 10.48 27.34
CA ALA A 106 11.52 10.54 27.76
C ALA A 106 11.08 11.91 28.31
N GLY A 107 12.02 12.67 28.89
CA GLY A 107 11.79 14.03 29.37
C GLY A 107 12.21 15.14 28.39
N ASP A 108 12.70 14.78 27.20
CA ASP A 108 13.15 15.74 26.20
C ASP A 108 11.95 16.37 25.49
N ARG A 109 11.59 17.58 25.95
CA ARG A 109 10.45 18.30 25.40
C ARG A 109 10.65 18.69 23.94
N GLU A 110 11.87 19.03 23.52
CA GLU A 110 12.14 19.44 22.14
C GLU A 110 11.93 18.26 21.19
N LEU A 111 12.36 17.07 21.58
CA LEU A 111 12.10 15.84 20.82
C LEU A 111 10.59 15.58 20.65
N TRP A 112 9.81 15.63 21.73
CA TRP A 112 8.37 15.34 21.66
C TRP A 112 7.59 16.41 20.91
N ASP A 113 7.94 17.68 21.08
CA ASP A 113 7.35 18.79 20.32
C ASP A 113 7.68 18.65 18.82
N ALA A 114 8.89 18.20 18.48
CA ALA A 114 9.28 17.91 17.10
C ALA A 114 8.52 16.71 16.51
N CYS A 115 8.33 15.62 17.27
CA CYS A 115 7.54 14.46 16.86
C CYS A 115 6.06 14.80 16.59
N ALA A 116 5.51 15.80 17.28
CA ALA A 116 4.14 16.26 17.08
C ALA A 116 4.01 17.37 16.01
N SER A 117 5.13 17.83 15.44
CA SER A 117 5.15 18.95 14.49
C SER A 117 4.61 18.55 13.11
N PRO A 118 3.87 19.44 12.41
CA PRO A 118 3.55 19.27 11.00
C PRO A 118 4.79 19.18 10.08
N SER A 119 5.97 19.62 10.55
CA SER A 119 7.25 19.56 9.84
C SER A 119 8.09 18.34 10.20
N LEU A 120 7.47 17.26 10.72
CA LEU A 120 8.19 16.05 11.13
C LEU A 120 9.03 15.47 9.98
N ASP A 121 8.54 15.52 8.75
CA ASP A 121 9.25 15.02 7.57
C ASP A 121 10.63 15.71 7.42
N ASP A 122 10.72 17.03 7.66
CA ASP A 122 11.98 17.78 7.61
C ASP A 122 12.92 17.41 8.77
N THR A 123 12.35 17.24 9.98
CA THR A 123 13.12 16.82 11.17
C THR A 123 13.72 15.43 10.98
N VAL A 124 12.95 14.48 10.44
CA VAL A 124 13.41 13.12 10.17
C VAL A 124 14.47 13.13 9.07
N ALA A 125 14.29 13.91 8.01
CA ALA A 125 15.30 14.06 6.96
C ALA A 125 16.62 14.63 7.50
N ALA A 126 16.56 15.57 8.44
CA ALA A 126 17.75 16.20 9.02
C ALA A 126 18.60 15.28 9.91
N VAL A 127 18.04 14.16 10.41
CA VAL A 127 18.78 13.17 11.20
C VAL A 127 19.32 12.00 10.37
N GLU A 128 19.02 11.96 9.07
CA GLU A 128 19.56 10.95 8.15
C GLU A 128 21.10 11.12 8.06
N PRO A 129 21.89 10.04 8.26
CA PRO A 129 23.34 10.16 8.20
C PRO A 129 23.82 10.59 6.81
N GLU A 130 24.72 11.57 6.75
CA GLU A 130 25.30 12.05 5.49
C GLU A 130 25.84 10.92 4.62
N GLY A 131 25.55 10.97 3.32
CA GLY A 131 25.99 9.97 2.34
C GLY A 131 25.25 8.63 2.40
N ARG A 132 24.16 8.53 3.18
CA ARG A 132 23.24 7.37 3.17
C ARG A 132 21.99 7.57 2.32
N GLU A 133 21.85 8.73 1.69
CA GLU A 133 20.77 9.04 0.77
C GLU A 133 20.74 8.07 -0.41
N ILE A 134 19.56 7.53 -0.68
CA ILE A 134 19.32 6.58 -1.75
C ILE A 134 18.50 7.29 -2.84
N ALA A 135 19.18 7.82 -3.86
CA ALA A 135 18.50 8.47 -4.99
C ALA A 135 17.60 7.48 -5.74
N ALA A 136 16.36 7.87 -6.04
CA ALA A 136 15.44 7.06 -6.84
C ALA A 136 15.67 7.33 -8.34
N ASP A 137 16.41 6.43 -9.00
CA ASP A 137 16.46 6.38 -10.47
C ASP A 137 15.19 5.70 -11.04
N GLU A 138 15.04 5.68 -12.36
CA GLU A 138 13.88 5.09 -13.03
C GLU A 138 13.65 3.63 -12.62
N LYS A 139 14.71 2.83 -12.50
CA LYS A 139 14.59 1.43 -12.09
C LYS A 139 14.08 1.33 -10.65
N ARG A 140 14.61 2.15 -9.75
CA ARG A 140 14.20 2.16 -8.34
C ARG A 140 12.76 2.66 -8.18
N LEU A 141 12.30 3.60 -9.00
CA LEU A 141 10.90 3.99 -9.05
C LEU A 141 9.99 2.83 -9.48
N ASP A 142 10.43 2.00 -10.43
CA ASP A 142 9.70 0.78 -10.81
C ASP A 142 9.68 -0.24 -9.67
N ASP A 143 10.81 -0.47 -9.00
CA ASP A 143 10.91 -1.38 -7.86
C ASP A 143 10.01 -0.90 -6.69
N ILE A 144 9.96 0.42 -6.44
CA ILE A 144 9.06 1.05 -5.47
C ILE A 144 7.60 0.80 -5.85
N ALA A 145 7.22 1.06 -7.10
CA ALA A 145 5.84 0.88 -7.55
C ALA A 145 5.38 -0.58 -7.40
N VAL A 146 6.23 -1.55 -7.75
CA VAL A 146 5.96 -2.98 -7.57
C VAL A 146 5.86 -3.35 -6.09
N ALA A 147 6.79 -2.88 -5.26
CA ALA A 147 6.77 -3.15 -3.83
C ALA A 147 5.50 -2.59 -3.14
N PHE A 148 5.02 -1.41 -3.55
CA PHE A 148 3.78 -0.86 -3.04
C PHE A 148 2.53 -1.54 -3.62
N ALA A 149 2.54 -1.97 -4.88
CA ALA A 149 1.48 -2.84 -5.41
C ALA A 149 1.27 -4.08 -4.55
N TRP A 150 2.35 -4.69 -4.07
CA TRP A 150 2.30 -5.82 -3.14
C TRP A 150 1.71 -5.49 -1.77
N VAL A 151 1.93 -4.27 -1.26
CA VAL A 151 1.33 -3.79 -0.01
C VAL A 151 -0.18 -3.60 -0.19
N ILE A 152 -0.57 -3.00 -1.31
CA ILE A 152 -1.95 -2.72 -1.69
C ILE A 152 -2.72 -4.04 -1.84
N ASP A 153 -2.19 -4.95 -2.64
CA ASP A 153 -2.83 -6.24 -2.95
C ASP A 153 -2.93 -7.15 -1.72
N ALA A 154 -2.01 -7.01 -0.75
CA ALA A 154 -2.06 -7.76 0.51
C ALA A 154 -3.19 -7.29 1.45
N LYS A 155 -3.83 -6.14 1.18
CA LYS A 155 -4.93 -5.62 1.99
C LYS A 155 -6.15 -6.55 1.98
N SER A 156 -6.37 -7.26 0.87
CA SER A 156 -7.46 -8.20 0.67
C SER A 156 -6.97 -9.49 0.01
N PRO A 157 -7.41 -10.68 0.45
CA PRO A 157 -7.04 -11.94 -0.20
C PRO A 157 -7.51 -12.02 -1.67
N PHE A 158 -8.47 -11.20 -2.09
CA PHE A 158 -9.05 -11.22 -3.44
C PHE A 158 -8.29 -10.35 -4.46
N THR A 159 -7.31 -9.58 -4.01
CA THR A 159 -6.52 -8.67 -4.85
C THR A 159 -5.13 -9.19 -5.14
N TYR A 160 -4.83 -10.46 -4.83
CA TYR A 160 -3.49 -11.01 -5.07
C TYR A 160 -3.06 -10.86 -6.54
N HIS A 161 -1.95 -10.15 -6.77
CA HIS A 161 -1.39 -9.79 -8.08
C HIS A 161 -2.34 -8.99 -9.00
N HIS A 162 -3.36 -8.34 -8.45
CA HIS A 162 -4.30 -7.52 -9.22
C HIS A 162 -3.59 -6.35 -9.89
N SER A 163 -2.86 -5.55 -9.10
CA SER A 163 -2.15 -4.37 -9.62
C SER A 163 -1.14 -4.72 -10.72
N GLU A 164 -0.46 -5.86 -10.61
CA GLU A 164 0.49 -6.31 -11.64
C GLU A 164 -0.21 -6.71 -12.94
N ARG A 165 -1.32 -7.47 -12.87
CA ARG A 165 -2.09 -7.83 -14.07
C ARG A 165 -2.71 -6.62 -14.74
N VAL A 166 -3.24 -5.67 -13.97
CA VAL A 166 -3.75 -4.39 -14.50
C VAL A 166 -2.63 -3.62 -15.19
N ALA A 167 -1.42 -3.59 -14.61
CA ALA A 167 -0.27 -2.95 -15.24
C ALA A 167 0.13 -3.63 -16.56
N ASP A 168 0.13 -4.96 -16.62
CA ASP A 168 0.44 -5.72 -17.83
C ASP A 168 -0.59 -5.46 -18.95
N PHE A 169 -1.89 -5.45 -18.61
CA PHE A 169 -2.95 -5.09 -19.57
C PHE A 169 -2.81 -3.64 -20.04
N ALA A 170 -2.58 -2.69 -19.12
CA ALA A 170 -2.43 -1.29 -19.46
C ALA A 170 -1.24 -1.05 -20.41
N VAL A 171 -0.11 -1.71 -20.17
CA VAL A 171 1.07 -1.65 -21.05
C VAL A 171 0.79 -2.29 -22.41
N GLY A 172 0.11 -3.44 -22.45
CA GLY A 172 -0.28 -4.08 -23.70
C GLY A 172 -1.18 -3.19 -24.56
N ILE A 173 -2.19 -2.58 -23.94
CA ILE A 173 -3.13 -1.65 -24.59
C ILE A 173 -2.38 -0.40 -25.08
N ALA A 174 -1.55 0.20 -24.24
CA ALA A 174 -0.78 1.40 -24.59
C ALA A 174 0.12 1.19 -25.82
N ARG A 175 0.81 0.04 -25.88
CA ARG A 175 1.66 -0.33 -27.02
C ARG A 175 0.84 -0.54 -28.29
N ALA A 176 -0.31 -1.21 -28.20
CA ALA A 176 -1.20 -1.41 -29.34
C ALA A 176 -1.74 -0.08 -29.90
N LEU A 177 -1.91 0.93 -29.03
CA LEU A 177 -2.34 2.28 -29.40
C LEU A 177 -1.19 3.22 -29.78
N GLY A 178 0.06 2.77 -29.70
CA GLY A 178 1.24 3.54 -30.11
C GLY A 178 1.65 4.65 -29.15
N LEU A 179 1.34 4.53 -27.84
CA LEU A 179 1.91 5.42 -26.83
C LEU A 179 3.43 5.27 -26.78
N ASP A 180 4.14 6.35 -26.46
CA ASP A 180 5.60 6.30 -26.36
C ASP A 180 6.07 5.54 -25.10
N ASP A 181 7.36 5.21 -25.05
CA ASP A 181 7.95 4.45 -23.95
C ASP A 181 7.84 5.20 -22.60
N ARG A 182 7.96 6.54 -22.61
CA ARG A 182 7.92 7.35 -21.40
C ARG A 182 6.50 7.40 -20.82
N GLU A 183 5.50 7.55 -21.67
CA GLU A 183 4.09 7.46 -21.31
C GLU A 183 3.73 6.06 -20.83
N THR A 184 4.21 5.02 -21.51
CA THR A 184 3.98 3.62 -21.15
C THR A 184 4.56 3.28 -19.77
N VAL A 185 5.79 3.72 -19.46
CA VAL A 185 6.41 3.52 -18.13
C VAL A 185 5.60 4.24 -17.05
N ARG A 186 5.16 5.48 -17.30
CA ARG A 186 4.34 6.26 -16.37
C ARG A 186 3.00 5.59 -16.10
N LEU A 187 2.32 5.15 -17.16
CA LEU A 187 1.07 4.41 -17.08
C LEU A 187 1.25 3.10 -16.29
N ARG A 188 2.35 2.36 -16.53
CA ARG A 188 2.65 1.14 -15.77
C ARG A 188 2.77 1.43 -14.27
N ARG A 189 3.48 2.49 -13.87
CA ARG A 189 3.57 2.92 -12.46
C ARG A 189 2.22 3.34 -11.90
N GLY A 190 1.45 4.12 -12.67
CA GLY A 190 0.09 4.51 -12.32
C GLY A 190 -0.82 3.30 -12.10
N ALA A 191 -0.73 2.28 -12.95
CA ALA A 191 -1.48 1.04 -12.85
C ALA A 191 -1.08 0.21 -11.62
N LEU A 192 0.20 0.13 -11.27
CA LEU A 192 0.65 -0.55 -10.06
C LEU A 192 0.13 0.13 -8.77
N LEU A 193 -0.03 1.46 -8.81
CA LEU A 193 -0.36 2.30 -7.65
C LEU A 193 -1.82 2.79 -7.60
N HIS A 194 -2.65 2.47 -8.61
CA HIS A 194 -4.00 3.00 -8.77
C HIS A 194 -4.90 2.80 -7.55
N ASP A 195 -4.65 1.71 -6.83
CA ASP A 195 -5.42 1.27 -5.67
C ASP A 195 -4.81 1.65 -4.33
N ILE A 196 -3.75 2.48 -4.27
CA ILE A 196 -3.06 2.77 -2.99
C ILE A 196 -3.98 3.38 -1.93
N GLY A 197 -5.02 4.09 -2.35
CA GLY A 197 -6.04 4.60 -1.43
C GLY A 197 -6.91 3.53 -0.77
N LYS A 198 -6.91 2.27 -1.24
CA LYS A 198 -7.59 1.15 -0.55
C LYS A 198 -7.01 0.88 0.84
N LEU A 199 -5.79 1.34 1.11
CA LEU A 199 -5.21 1.29 2.45
C LEU A 199 -6.05 2.05 3.50
N SER A 200 -6.79 3.08 3.08
CA SER A 200 -7.72 3.85 3.91
C SER A 200 -9.07 3.17 4.12
N VAL A 201 -9.37 2.08 3.40
CA VAL A 201 -10.65 1.38 3.51
C VAL A 201 -10.53 0.24 4.55
N PRO A 202 -11.44 0.15 5.53
CA PRO A 202 -11.44 -0.95 6.50
C PRO A 202 -11.61 -2.33 5.85
N ASN A 203 -10.83 -3.34 6.28
CA ASN A 203 -10.95 -4.72 5.77
C ASN A 203 -12.34 -5.32 5.99
N ARG A 204 -13.03 -4.95 7.08
CA ARG A 204 -14.41 -5.38 7.32
C ARG A 204 -15.39 -4.96 6.22
N ILE A 205 -15.03 -3.96 5.41
CA ILE A 205 -15.77 -3.51 4.23
C ILE A 205 -15.21 -4.21 2.98
N LEU A 206 -13.89 -4.14 2.74
CA LEU A 206 -13.27 -4.74 1.54
C LEU A 206 -13.51 -6.26 1.42
N ASP A 207 -13.40 -6.98 2.54
CA ASP A 207 -13.50 -8.43 2.60
C ASP A 207 -14.89 -8.90 3.04
N LYS A 208 -15.88 -8.00 3.06
CA LYS A 208 -17.22 -8.31 3.55
C LYS A 208 -17.80 -9.47 2.77
N PRO A 209 -18.30 -10.53 3.44
CA PRO A 209 -18.81 -11.66 2.73
C PRO A 209 -20.25 -11.43 2.22
N GLY A 210 -20.41 -10.60 1.19
CA GLY A 210 -21.70 -10.29 0.56
C GLY A 210 -21.76 -8.89 -0.05
N LYS A 211 -22.97 -8.43 -0.36
CA LYS A 211 -23.18 -7.08 -0.91
C LYS A 211 -22.85 -6.00 0.13
N LEU A 212 -22.19 -4.94 -0.34
CA LEU A 212 -22.00 -3.72 0.43
C LEU A 212 -23.33 -2.98 0.57
N THR A 213 -23.55 -2.39 1.74
CA THR A 213 -24.61 -1.40 1.95
C THR A 213 -24.27 -0.12 1.19
N PRO A 214 -25.25 0.76 0.89
CA PRO A 214 -24.97 2.03 0.23
C PRO A 214 -23.90 2.87 0.95
N ARG A 215 -23.92 2.89 2.29
CA ARG A 215 -22.91 3.62 3.08
C ARG A 215 -21.51 3.01 2.98
N GLU A 216 -21.41 1.68 3.02
CA GLU A 216 -20.12 0.99 2.83
C GLU A 216 -19.58 1.22 1.42
N TRP A 217 -20.45 1.27 0.42
CA TRP A 217 -20.08 1.57 -0.95
C TRP A 217 -19.50 2.99 -1.10
N GLU A 218 -20.12 4.00 -0.50
CA GLU A 218 -19.57 5.37 -0.52
C GLU A 218 -18.16 5.45 0.10
N ILE A 219 -17.87 4.64 1.13
CA ILE A 219 -16.51 4.55 1.71
C ILE A 219 -15.53 3.96 0.68
N VAL A 220 -15.91 2.91 -0.04
CA VAL A 220 -15.06 2.30 -1.08
C VAL A 220 -14.82 3.27 -2.23
N LYS A 221 -15.83 4.05 -2.65
CA LYS A 221 -15.69 5.05 -3.73
C LYS A 221 -14.71 6.18 -3.43
N LEU A 222 -14.30 6.35 -2.17
CA LEU A 222 -13.28 7.34 -1.79
C LEU A 222 -11.84 6.84 -1.99
N HIS A 223 -11.61 5.56 -2.29
CA HIS A 223 -10.24 5.09 -2.45
C HIS A 223 -9.48 5.81 -3.59
N PRO A 224 -10.05 6.21 -4.74
CA PRO A 224 -9.27 6.93 -5.73
C PRO A 224 -8.97 8.37 -5.27
N TYR A 225 -9.81 8.96 -4.41
CA TYR A 225 -9.48 10.22 -3.71
C TYR A 225 -8.23 10.07 -2.84
N TYR A 226 -8.18 9.01 -2.03
CA TYR A 226 -7.01 8.74 -1.22
C TYR A 226 -5.78 8.37 -2.07
N THR A 227 -5.96 7.67 -3.21
CA THR A 227 -4.89 7.43 -4.19
C THR A 227 -4.26 8.74 -4.64
N TYR A 228 -5.08 9.72 -5.04
CA TYR A 228 -4.59 11.04 -5.44
C TYR A 228 -3.81 11.74 -4.31
N GLN A 229 -4.39 11.80 -3.10
CA GLN A 229 -3.79 12.49 -1.95
C GLN A 229 -2.48 11.86 -1.48
N ILE A 230 -2.32 10.54 -1.62
CA ILE A 230 -1.09 9.84 -1.27
C ILE A 230 -0.02 10.08 -2.34
N LEU A 231 -0.36 9.90 -3.62
CA LEU A 231 0.61 9.96 -4.71
C LEU A 231 1.08 11.39 -5.01
N GLU A 232 0.22 12.40 -4.86
CA GLU A 232 0.59 13.79 -5.13
C GLU A 232 1.67 14.35 -4.18
N ARG A 233 1.86 13.70 -3.01
CA ARG A 233 2.93 14.05 -2.06
C ARG A 233 4.32 13.69 -2.58
N VAL A 234 4.41 12.84 -3.60
CA VAL A 234 5.67 12.46 -4.24
C VAL A 234 5.82 13.26 -5.54
N PRO A 235 6.72 14.25 -5.63
CA PRO A 235 6.74 15.18 -6.76
C PRO A 235 6.85 14.52 -8.14
N VAL A 236 7.63 13.44 -8.26
CA VAL A 236 7.79 12.68 -9.52
C VAL A 236 6.52 11.94 -9.96
N PHE A 237 5.53 11.81 -9.06
CA PHE A 237 4.26 11.13 -9.32
C PHE A 237 3.10 12.08 -9.63
N GLY A 238 3.31 13.39 -9.75
CA GLY A 238 2.20 14.35 -9.94
C GLY A 238 1.22 14.00 -11.07
N GLU A 239 1.73 13.74 -12.28
CA GLU A 239 0.87 13.38 -13.43
C GLU A 239 0.26 11.98 -13.27
N LEU A 240 1.04 10.99 -12.81
CA LEU A 240 0.50 9.64 -12.61
C LEU A 240 -0.52 9.59 -11.49
N ALA A 241 -0.44 10.47 -10.48
CA ALA A 241 -1.38 10.55 -9.38
C ALA A 241 -2.79 10.91 -9.88
N PHE A 242 -2.88 11.83 -10.85
CA PHE A 242 -4.15 12.15 -11.49
C PHE A 242 -4.71 10.94 -12.23
N ASP A 243 -3.94 10.34 -13.14
CA ASP A 243 -4.38 9.21 -13.96
C ASP A 243 -4.77 7.99 -13.11
N ALA A 244 -3.93 7.66 -12.12
CA ALA A 244 -4.16 6.59 -11.16
C ALA A 244 -5.43 6.82 -10.34
N SER A 245 -5.76 8.07 -9.99
CA SER A 245 -6.99 8.41 -9.26
C SER A 245 -8.25 8.42 -10.13
N ALA A 246 -8.10 8.43 -11.45
CA ALA A 246 -9.19 8.52 -12.42
C ALA A 246 -9.57 7.15 -13.02
N HIS A 247 -9.01 6.04 -12.53
CA HIS A 247 -9.25 4.70 -13.10
C HIS A 247 -10.71 4.22 -13.03
N HIS A 248 -11.56 4.84 -12.21
CA HIS A 248 -13.00 4.59 -12.15
C HIS A 248 -13.86 5.68 -12.83
N GLU A 249 -13.21 6.67 -13.46
CA GLU A 249 -13.89 7.66 -14.26
C GLU A 249 -14.27 7.07 -15.63
N ARG A 250 -15.42 7.51 -16.16
CA ARG A 250 -16.02 6.94 -17.38
C ARG A 250 -16.26 8.03 -18.41
N LEU A 251 -16.26 7.65 -19.69
CA LEU A 251 -16.48 8.61 -20.78
C LEU A 251 -17.86 9.28 -20.74
N ASP A 252 -18.87 8.59 -20.20
CA ASP A 252 -20.23 9.12 -20.00
C ASP A 252 -20.37 10.06 -18.78
N GLY A 253 -19.28 10.31 -18.04
CA GLY A 253 -19.27 11.16 -16.84
C GLY A 253 -19.99 10.55 -15.63
N ARG A 254 -20.37 9.26 -15.70
CA ARG A 254 -21.04 8.54 -14.60
C ARG A 254 -20.08 7.76 -13.70
N GLY A 255 -18.79 7.92 -13.93
CA GLY A 255 -17.73 7.37 -13.11
C GLY A 255 -17.64 8.05 -11.73
N TYR A 256 -16.60 7.71 -10.99
CA TYR A 256 -16.31 8.28 -9.67
C TYR A 256 -14.79 8.42 -9.49
N TYR A 257 -14.30 9.29 -8.63
CA TYR A 257 -14.97 10.04 -7.56
C TYR A 257 -15.21 11.53 -7.84
N ARG A 258 -14.72 12.05 -8.97
CA ARG A 258 -14.88 13.45 -9.38
C ARG A 258 -15.94 13.64 -10.46
N ASN A 259 -16.37 12.55 -11.11
CA ASN A 259 -17.34 12.54 -12.21
C ASN A 259 -16.82 13.38 -13.38
N LEU A 260 -15.59 13.07 -13.81
CA LEU A 260 -14.89 13.84 -14.83
C LEU A 260 -15.55 13.66 -16.20
N PRO A 261 -15.66 14.72 -17.01
CA PRO A 261 -16.08 14.57 -18.40
C PRO A 261 -14.96 13.88 -19.21
N ALA A 262 -15.33 13.16 -20.27
CA ALA A 262 -14.37 12.49 -21.16
C ALA A 262 -13.20 13.37 -21.60
N ALA A 263 -13.44 14.66 -21.87
CA ALA A 263 -12.43 15.62 -22.30
C ALA A 263 -11.32 15.87 -21.26
N SER A 264 -11.59 15.62 -19.97
CA SER A 264 -10.61 15.74 -18.89
C SER A 264 -9.80 14.47 -18.63
N LEU A 265 -10.16 13.36 -19.28
CA LEU A 265 -9.48 12.08 -19.11
C LEU A 265 -8.38 11.93 -20.15
N SER A 266 -7.13 11.80 -19.67
CA SER A 266 -5.97 11.49 -20.50
C SER A 266 -6.11 10.10 -21.16
N PRO A 267 -5.34 9.81 -22.22
CA PRO A 267 -5.24 8.44 -22.76
C PRO A 267 -4.88 7.42 -21.67
N SER A 268 -3.92 7.74 -20.79
CA SER A 268 -3.50 6.89 -19.67
C SER A 268 -4.65 6.55 -18.72
N ALA A 269 -5.43 7.55 -18.29
CA ALA A 269 -6.58 7.33 -17.41
C ALA A 269 -7.65 6.43 -18.08
N ARG A 270 -7.92 6.65 -19.37
CA ARG A 270 -8.87 5.85 -20.14
C ARG A 270 -8.39 4.40 -20.32
N ILE A 271 -7.12 4.20 -20.61
CA ILE A 271 -6.50 2.86 -20.72
C ILE A 271 -6.56 2.15 -19.37
N LEU A 272 -6.22 2.85 -18.28
CA LEU A 272 -6.23 2.27 -16.95
C LEU A 272 -7.63 1.83 -16.51
N CYS A 273 -8.67 2.61 -16.84
CA CYS A 273 -10.07 2.21 -16.60
C CYS A 273 -10.43 0.90 -17.32
N VAL A 274 -10.04 0.76 -18.59
CA VAL A 274 -10.27 -0.46 -19.38
C VAL A 274 -9.48 -1.64 -18.80
N ALA A 275 -8.21 -1.44 -18.45
CA ALA A 275 -7.33 -2.47 -17.90
C ALA A 275 -7.82 -2.99 -16.53
N ASP A 276 -8.22 -2.09 -15.63
CA ASP A 276 -8.80 -2.44 -14.33
C ASP A 276 -10.10 -3.24 -14.50
N GLN A 277 -11.01 -2.75 -15.36
CA GLN A 277 -12.27 -3.45 -15.61
C GLN A 277 -12.06 -4.83 -16.25
N LEU A 278 -11.08 -4.98 -17.14
CA LEU A 278 -10.71 -6.27 -17.74
C LEU A 278 -10.25 -7.26 -16.67
N ASP A 279 -9.32 -6.87 -15.79
CA ASP A 279 -8.84 -7.75 -14.72
C ASP A 279 -9.97 -8.05 -13.72
N ALA A 280 -10.71 -7.04 -13.28
CA ALA A 280 -11.79 -7.20 -12.31
C ALA A 280 -12.90 -8.13 -12.84
N LEU A 281 -13.20 -8.08 -14.14
CA LEU A 281 -14.17 -8.97 -14.77
C LEU A 281 -13.62 -10.40 -14.94
N SER A 282 -12.32 -10.56 -15.16
CA SER A 282 -11.64 -11.84 -15.34
C SER A 282 -11.24 -12.52 -14.02
N ALA A 283 -11.22 -11.78 -12.92
CA ALA A 283 -10.85 -12.27 -11.60
C ALA A 283 -11.87 -13.26 -11.03
N ASP A 284 -11.37 -14.28 -10.32
CA ASP A 284 -12.20 -15.18 -9.54
C ASP A 284 -12.67 -14.48 -8.26
N ARG A 285 -13.99 -14.29 -8.12
CA ARG A 285 -14.60 -13.59 -6.98
C ARG A 285 -15.50 -14.54 -6.20
N PRO A 286 -15.53 -14.51 -4.86
CA PRO A 286 -16.30 -15.44 -4.03
C PRO A 286 -17.79 -15.57 -4.37
N TYR A 287 -18.40 -14.50 -4.91
CA TYR A 287 -19.83 -14.44 -5.22
C TYR A 287 -20.18 -14.71 -6.68
N ARG A 288 -19.19 -14.72 -7.58
CA ARG A 288 -19.43 -14.73 -9.03
C ARG A 288 -18.63 -15.81 -9.78
N GLY A 289 -17.57 -16.35 -9.17
CA GLY A 289 -16.62 -17.20 -9.87
C GLY A 289 -15.84 -16.43 -10.95
N LYS A 290 -14.95 -17.13 -11.64
CA LYS A 290 -14.25 -16.63 -12.83
C LYS A 290 -15.18 -16.60 -14.04
N LEU A 291 -15.24 -15.48 -14.77
CA LEU A 291 -15.94 -15.41 -16.05
C LEU A 291 -15.05 -15.93 -17.19
N PRO A 292 -15.60 -16.64 -18.19
CA PRO A 292 -14.90 -16.95 -19.43
C PRO A 292 -14.50 -15.67 -20.17
N ALA A 293 -13.37 -15.71 -20.87
CA ALA A 293 -12.83 -14.56 -21.61
C ALA A 293 -13.85 -13.98 -22.59
N GLU A 294 -14.58 -14.83 -23.31
CA GLU A 294 -15.59 -14.43 -24.27
C GLU A 294 -16.72 -13.62 -23.62
N ARG A 295 -17.07 -13.97 -22.37
CA ARG A 295 -18.09 -13.23 -21.62
C ARG A 295 -17.56 -11.91 -21.09
N VAL A 296 -16.30 -11.85 -20.66
CA VAL A 296 -15.66 -10.60 -20.24
C VAL A 296 -15.63 -9.60 -21.40
N ILE A 297 -15.16 -10.05 -22.57
CA ILE A 297 -15.14 -9.22 -23.77
C ILE A 297 -16.54 -8.78 -24.19
N ALA A 298 -17.55 -9.67 -24.15
CA ALA A 298 -18.92 -9.29 -24.45
C ALA A 298 -19.44 -8.15 -23.55
N ILE A 299 -19.13 -8.19 -22.24
CA ILE A 299 -19.51 -7.13 -21.30
C ILE A 299 -18.77 -5.82 -21.64
N MET A 300 -17.47 -5.88 -21.94
CA MET A 300 -16.71 -4.68 -22.31
C MET A 300 -17.21 -4.03 -23.60
N ARG A 301 -17.67 -4.84 -24.57
CA ARG A 301 -18.30 -4.35 -25.81
C ARG A 301 -19.60 -3.58 -25.58
N GLU A 302 -20.39 -3.98 -24.57
CA GLU A 302 -21.63 -3.26 -24.20
C GLU A 302 -21.33 -1.83 -23.71
N GLU A 303 -20.14 -1.61 -23.12
CA GLU A 303 -19.69 -0.33 -22.57
C GLU A 303 -18.81 0.48 -23.55
N ARG A 304 -18.48 -0.09 -24.71
CA ARG A 304 -17.60 0.51 -25.71
C ARG A 304 -18.21 1.78 -26.31
N GLY A 305 -17.53 2.91 -26.15
CA GLY A 305 -17.96 4.21 -26.67
C GLY A 305 -19.01 4.92 -25.82
N THR A 306 -19.48 4.29 -24.73
CA THR A 306 -20.36 4.90 -23.72
C THR A 306 -19.59 5.13 -22.44
N GLY A 307 -19.23 4.06 -21.72
CA GLY A 307 -18.43 4.12 -20.50
C GLY A 307 -16.93 4.07 -20.76
N LEU A 308 -16.53 3.29 -21.76
CA LEU A 308 -15.13 2.94 -22.05
C LEU A 308 -14.67 3.49 -23.39
N TRP A 309 -13.37 3.80 -23.48
CA TRP A 309 -12.76 4.31 -24.70
C TRP A 309 -12.68 3.22 -25.78
N PRO A 310 -13.32 3.41 -26.96
CA PRO A 310 -13.38 2.40 -28.01
C PRO A 310 -12.05 1.76 -28.38
N ASP A 311 -11.03 2.58 -28.63
CA ASP A 311 -9.73 2.09 -29.11
C ASP A 311 -9.03 1.24 -28.05
N ALA A 312 -9.15 1.60 -26.76
CA ALA A 312 -8.61 0.82 -25.67
C ALA A 312 -9.35 -0.51 -25.46
N VAL A 313 -10.67 -0.56 -25.67
CA VAL A 313 -11.43 -1.83 -25.64
C VAL A 313 -11.00 -2.73 -26.81
N ASP A 314 -10.88 -2.20 -28.02
CA ASP A 314 -10.47 -2.99 -29.20
C ASP A 314 -9.04 -3.54 -29.04
N ALA A 315 -8.13 -2.72 -28.50
CA ALA A 315 -6.78 -3.14 -28.16
C ALA A 315 -6.77 -4.24 -27.08
N ALA A 316 -7.59 -4.09 -26.03
CA ALA A 316 -7.71 -5.08 -24.96
C ALA A 316 -8.23 -6.43 -25.48
N GLU A 317 -9.20 -6.43 -26.40
CA GLU A 317 -9.69 -7.64 -27.07
C GLU A 317 -8.57 -8.38 -27.81
N GLY A 318 -7.69 -7.64 -28.48
CA GLY A 318 -6.55 -8.21 -29.19
C GLY A 318 -5.52 -8.90 -28.28
N LEU A 319 -5.50 -8.61 -26.98
CA LEU A 319 -4.58 -9.22 -26.00
C LEU A 319 -5.10 -10.53 -25.40
N VAL A 320 -6.41 -10.77 -25.48
CA VAL A 320 -7.08 -11.90 -24.82
C VAL A 320 -7.46 -13.02 -25.81
N ASN A 321 -7.44 -12.72 -27.12
CA ASN A 321 -7.70 -13.67 -28.20
C ASN A 321 -6.47 -14.52 -28.57
#